data_AF-A0ABD0XK98-F1
#
_entry.id   AF-A0ABD0XK98-F1
#
_cell.length_a   1.000
_cell.length_b   1.000
_cell.length_c   1.000
_cell.angle_alpha   90.00
_cell.angle_beta   90.00
_cell.angle_gamma   90.00
#
_symmetry.space_group_name_H-M   'P 1'
#
loop_
_entity.id
_entity.type
_entity.pdbx_description
1 polymer ?
#
loop_
_entity_poly.entity_id
_entity_poly.type
_entity_poly.pdbx_seq_one_letter_code
_entity_poly.pdbx_strand_id
1 'polypeptide(L)'
;MNTWEPRKNLRCVELLRHFWDDVYMELQRQNRSLVPDEFEPGLSSYLEQRARQRQSLQDWEAQINSVARGTKRILVRNRVDLEGPPKDFTYINEYKVGEGISVTAVTVGCNCSNCLENPLDGCCPGVSGHSFAYSEGGQVKVKPGKPIYECNNKCLCGPDCPNRVVQRGIQYTLCIFRTENGRGWGVRTSERIKKHSFVMEYVGEIITTEEAERRGQVYDRQGATYLFDLDYVEDEYTVDAANYGNVSHFVNHSCNPNLQVYNVFIDNLDERLPRLAFFANRGISSGEELTFDYNMQIDPIDVESTKMDSNFNITGSPFKPIVTGSPVKAIVAGSPKKYMRMECKCGTENCRGYLF
;
A
#
# COMPACT_ATOMS: atom_id res chain seq x y z
N MET A 1 -48.95 -16.05 -18.49
CA MET A 1 -47.94 -16.58 -17.55
C MET A 1 -46.57 -16.21 -18.10
N ASN A 2 -45.90 -15.22 -17.52
CA ASN A 2 -44.51 -14.92 -17.90
C ASN A 2 -43.64 -16.04 -17.36
N THR A 3 -43.29 -17.01 -18.19
CA THR A 3 -42.31 -18.03 -17.83
C THR A 3 -40.98 -17.31 -17.61
N TRP A 4 -40.51 -17.32 -16.36
CA TRP A 4 -39.26 -16.72 -15.94
C TRP A 4 -38.11 -17.59 -16.45
N GLU A 5 -37.78 -17.45 -17.74
CA GLU A 5 -36.66 -18.15 -18.37
C GLU A 5 -35.59 -17.11 -18.74
N PRO A 6 -34.48 -17.03 -18.00
CA PRO A 6 -33.42 -16.05 -18.25
C PRO A 6 -32.89 -16.11 -19.69
N ARG A 7 -32.79 -17.31 -20.28
CA ARG A 7 -32.34 -17.49 -21.68
C ARG A 7 -33.27 -16.90 -22.72
N LYS A 8 -34.56 -16.71 -22.40
CA LYS A 8 -35.53 -16.06 -23.30
C LYS A 8 -35.42 -14.53 -23.23
N ASN A 9 -34.89 -13.97 -22.14
CA ASN A 9 -34.94 -12.54 -21.82
C ASN A 9 -33.57 -11.84 -21.78
N LEU A 10 -32.48 -12.56 -21.47
CA LEU A 10 -31.11 -12.06 -21.44
C LEU A 10 -30.35 -12.64 -22.63
N ARG A 11 -29.96 -11.80 -23.59
CA ARG A 11 -29.17 -12.21 -24.77
C ARG A 11 -27.67 -12.02 -24.58
N CYS A 12 -27.24 -11.28 -23.54
CA CYS A 12 -25.83 -11.10 -23.23
C CYS A 12 -25.31 -12.32 -22.46
N VAL A 13 -24.35 -13.03 -23.05
CA VAL A 13 -23.73 -14.24 -22.47
C VAL A 13 -23.08 -13.94 -21.12
N GLU A 14 -22.42 -12.80 -20.99
CA GLU A 14 -21.76 -12.40 -19.74
C GLU A 14 -22.76 -12.12 -18.62
N LEU A 15 -23.86 -11.40 -18.93
CA LEU A 15 -24.92 -11.16 -17.96
C LEU A 15 -25.63 -12.45 -17.55
N LEU A 16 -25.86 -13.37 -18.49
CA LEU A 16 -26.38 -14.71 -18.18
C LEU A 16 -25.45 -15.47 -17.25
N ARG A 17 -24.13 -15.43 -17.48
CA ARG A 17 -23.16 -16.09 -16.62
C ARG A 17 -23.18 -15.48 -15.21
N HIS A 18 -23.08 -14.16 -15.10
CA HIS A 18 -23.14 -13.47 -13.81
C HIS A 18 -24.41 -13.78 -13.04
N PHE A 19 -25.54 -13.81 -13.75
CA PHE A 19 -26.83 -14.18 -13.18
C PHE A 19 -26.81 -15.59 -12.56
N TRP A 20 -26.35 -16.58 -13.32
CA TRP A 20 -26.28 -17.96 -12.82
C TRP A 20 -25.25 -18.12 -11.70
N ASP A 21 -24.09 -17.47 -11.79
CA ASP A 21 -23.10 -17.44 -10.73
C ASP A 21 -23.71 -16.92 -9.41
N ASP A 22 -24.46 -15.82 -9.47
CA ASP A 22 -25.12 -15.23 -8.30
C ASP A 22 -26.21 -16.17 -7.72
N VAL A 23 -26.99 -16.84 -8.57
CA VAL A 23 -27.98 -17.85 -8.15
C VAL A 23 -27.29 -19.00 -7.42
N TYR A 24 -26.24 -19.57 -8.01
CA TYR A 24 -25.54 -20.71 -7.39
C TYR A 24 -24.88 -20.31 -6.08
N MET A 25 -24.28 -19.13 -6.00
CA MET A 25 -23.68 -18.63 -4.76
C MET A 25 -24.70 -18.49 -3.63
N GLU A 26 -25.88 -17.91 -3.88
CA GLU A 26 -26.89 -17.76 -2.83
C GLU A 26 -27.51 -19.10 -2.43
N LEU A 27 -27.74 -20.00 -3.39
CA LEU A 27 -28.22 -21.35 -3.07
C LEU A 27 -27.21 -22.09 -2.17
N GLN A 28 -25.92 -22.04 -2.49
CA GLN A 28 -24.87 -22.62 -1.64
C GLN A 28 -24.88 -21.99 -0.24
N ARG A 29 -25.04 -20.66 -0.13
CA ARG A 29 -25.13 -19.96 1.16
C ARG A 29 -26.33 -20.43 2.00
N GLN A 30 -27.41 -20.81 1.35
CA GLN A 30 -28.62 -21.37 1.98
C GLN A 30 -28.56 -22.90 2.15
N ASN A 31 -27.43 -23.56 1.86
CA ASN A 31 -27.27 -25.01 1.84
C ASN A 31 -28.29 -25.73 0.91
N ARG A 32 -28.63 -25.10 -0.22
CA ARG A 32 -29.50 -25.65 -1.27
C ARG A 32 -28.66 -26.00 -2.51
N SER A 33 -28.96 -27.13 -3.14
CA SER A 33 -28.27 -27.60 -4.36
C SER A 33 -29.12 -27.53 -5.63
N LEU A 34 -30.45 -27.51 -5.49
CA LEU A 34 -31.40 -27.45 -6.60
C LEU A 34 -31.81 -26.01 -6.88
N VAL A 35 -31.74 -25.62 -8.15
CA VAL A 35 -32.35 -24.37 -8.63
C VAL A 35 -33.86 -24.55 -8.59
N PRO A 36 -34.61 -23.69 -7.87
CA PRO A 36 -36.06 -23.82 -7.82
C PRO A 36 -36.69 -23.40 -9.16
N ASP A 37 -37.82 -24.01 -9.49
CA ASP A 37 -38.60 -23.67 -10.70
C ASP A 37 -39.15 -22.23 -10.65
N GLU A 38 -39.43 -21.73 -9.44
CA GLU A 38 -39.82 -20.36 -9.17
C GLU A 38 -38.94 -19.72 -8.09
N PHE A 39 -38.57 -18.47 -8.29
CA PHE A 39 -37.69 -17.75 -7.37
C PHE A 39 -38.50 -17.13 -6.24
N GLU A 40 -38.28 -17.64 -5.02
CA GLU A 40 -38.83 -17.06 -3.80
C GLU A 40 -38.40 -15.58 -3.66
N PRO A 41 -39.21 -14.72 -2.99
CA PRO A 41 -38.92 -13.29 -2.85
C PRO A 41 -37.54 -12.96 -2.29
N GLY A 42 -37.02 -13.80 -1.37
CA GLY A 42 -35.69 -13.62 -0.78
C GLY A 42 -34.56 -13.77 -1.79
N LEU A 43 -34.60 -14.82 -2.64
CA LEU A 43 -33.61 -15.03 -3.69
C LEU A 43 -33.68 -13.92 -4.73
N SER A 44 -34.88 -13.52 -5.15
CA SER A 44 -35.07 -12.42 -6.10
C SER A 44 -34.47 -11.10 -5.57
N SER A 45 -34.75 -10.77 -4.30
CA SER A 45 -34.20 -9.57 -3.65
C SER A 45 -32.67 -9.61 -3.57
N TYR A 46 -32.07 -10.75 -3.23
CA TYR A 46 -30.61 -10.91 -3.23
C TYR A 46 -30.00 -10.65 -4.61
N LEU A 47 -30.58 -11.26 -5.66
CA LEU A 47 -30.06 -11.13 -7.02
C LEU A 47 -30.13 -9.68 -7.53
N GLU A 48 -31.21 -8.96 -7.20
CA GLU A 48 -31.31 -7.52 -7.50
C GLU A 48 -30.24 -6.70 -6.78
N GLN A 49 -30.03 -6.95 -5.48
CA GLN A 49 -29.00 -6.27 -4.70
C GLN A 49 -27.60 -6.55 -5.26
N ARG A 50 -27.31 -7.80 -5.61
CA ARG A 50 -26.04 -8.24 -6.19
C ARG A 50 -25.78 -7.60 -7.55
N ALA A 51 -26.81 -7.48 -8.39
CA ALA A 51 -26.71 -6.79 -9.67
C ALA A 51 -26.40 -5.28 -9.49
N ARG A 52 -27.10 -4.60 -8.57
CA ARG A 52 -26.83 -3.19 -8.24
C ARG A 52 -25.43 -2.98 -7.66
N GLN A 53 -25.00 -3.87 -6.76
CA GLN A 53 -23.65 -3.86 -6.20
C GLN A 53 -22.60 -3.98 -7.31
N ARG A 54 -22.77 -4.94 -8.23
CA ARG A 54 -21.84 -5.14 -9.36
C ARG A 54 -21.69 -3.89 -10.21
N GLN A 55 -22.80 -3.23 -10.54
CA GLN A 55 -22.76 -1.96 -11.30
C GLN A 55 -22.00 -0.88 -10.51
N SER A 56 -22.31 -0.71 -9.22
CA SER A 56 -21.65 0.29 -8.38
C SER A 56 -20.14 0.06 -8.25
N LEU A 57 -19.69 -1.21 -8.14
CA LEU A 57 -18.27 -1.54 -8.12
C LEU A 57 -17.59 -1.30 -9.48
N GLN A 58 -18.29 -1.49 -10.60
CA GLN A 58 -17.78 -1.17 -11.93
C GLN A 58 -17.61 0.33 -12.13
N ASP A 59 -18.58 1.13 -11.68
CA ASP A 59 -18.50 2.60 -11.75
C ASP A 59 -17.35 3.12 -10.89
N TRP A 60 -17.16 2.55 -9.69
CA TRP A 60 -16.03 2.88 -8.82
C TRP A 60 -14.68 2.46 -9.41
N GLU A 61 -14.59 1.27 -10.01
CA GLU A 61 -13.40 0.85 -10.76
C GLU A 61 -13.07 1.86 -11.88
N ALA A 62 -14.06 2.29 -12.65
CA ALA A 62 -13.87 3.28 -13.70
C ALA A 62 -13.40 4.63 -13.14
N GLN A 63 -13.96 5.09 -12.02
CA GLN A 63 -13.52 6.30 -11.33
C GLN A 63 -12.06 6.21 -10.90
N ILE A 64 -11.64 5.13 -10.23
CA ILE A 64 -10.25 4.92 -9.81
C ILE A 64 -9.31 5.00 -11.02
N ASN A 65 -9.60 4.25 -12.10
CA ASN A 65 -8.75 4.20 -13.28
C ASN A 65 -8.76 5.52 -14.09
N SER A 66 -9.78 6.36 -13.92
CA SER A 66 -9.81 7.70 -14.51
C SER A 66 -8.84 8.67 -13.82
N VAL A 67 -8.55 8.44 -12.53
CA VAL A 67 -7.61 9.20 -11.70
C VAL A 67 -6.20 8.64 -11.83
N ALA A 68 -6.01 7.33 -11.74
CA ALA A 68 -4.72 6.63 -11.79
C ALA A 68 -4.09 6.55 -13.21
N ARG A 69 -4.23 7.61 -14.02
CA ARG A 69 -3.74 7.66 -15.41
C ARG A 69 -2.23 7.45 -15.46
N GLY A 70 -1.77 6.75 -16.49
CA GLY A 70 -0.34 6.46 -16.67
C GLY A 70 0.18 5.26 -15.86
N THR A 71 -0.66 4.63 -15.05
CA THR A 71 -0.33 3.39 -14.32
C THR A 71 -1.07 2.19 -14.90
N LYS A 72 -0.72 0.98 -14.45
CA LYS A 72 -1.52 -0.21 -14.74
C LYS A 72 -2.88 -0.16 -14.05
N ARG A 73 -3.84 -0.93 -14.59
CA ARG A 73 -5.22 -0.92 -14.10
C ARG A 73 -5.34 -1.40 -12.65
N ILE A 74 -6.27 -0.79 -11.93
CA ILE A 74 -6.73 -1.25 -10.62
C ILE A 74 -8.14 -1.83 -10.79
N LEU A 75 -8.30 -3.11 -10.47
CA LEU A 75 -9.57 -3.83 -10.56
C LEU A 75 -10.30 -3.80 -9.22
N VAL A 76 -11.63 -3.89 -9.24
CA VAL A 76 -12.45 -4.01 -8.02
C VAL A 76 -13.33 -5.26 -8.08
N ARG A 77 -13.21 -6.17 -7.12
CA ARG A 77 -13.98 -7.43 -7.12
C ARG A 77 -14.53 -7.77 -5.74
N ASN A 78 -15.85 -7.93 -5.63
CA ASN A 78 -16.48 -8.52 -4.45
C ASN A 78 -17.20 -9.81 -4.84
N ARG A 79 -16.75 -10.94 -4.27
CA ARG A 79 -17.39 -12.25 -4.41
C ARG A 79 -17.79 -12.85 -3.06
N VAL A 80 -17.77 -12.07 -1.99
CA VAL A 80 -17.97 -12.58 -0.62
C VAL A 80 -19.31 -12.12 -0.06
N ASP A 81 -19.57 -10.82 -0.12
CA ASP A 81 -20.76 -10.20 0.47
C ASP A 81 -21.34 -9.13 -0.47
N LEU A 82 -22.33 -8.39 0.01
CA LEU A 82 -23.01 -7.31 -0.72
C LEU A 82 -22.39 -5.92 -0.48
N GLU A 83 -21.20 -5.84 0.13
CA GLU A 83 -20.53 -4.56 0.39
C GLU A 83 -20.17 -3.85 -0.92
N GLY A 84 -20.62 -2.61 -1.07
CA GLY A 84 -20.34 -1.74 -2.22
C GLY A 84 -19.03 -0.96 -2.07
N PRO A 85 -18.79 0.03 -2.93
CA PRO A 85 -17.70 0.98 -2.74
C PRO A 85 -17.72 1.61 -1.34
N PRO A 86 -16.55 1.88 -0.74
CA PRO A 86 -16.48 2.57 0.54
C PRO A 86 -17.16 3.94 0.45
N LYS A 87 -17.88 4.29 1.52
CA LYS A 87 -18.46 5.64 1.67
C LYS A 87 -17.36 6.61 2.09
N ASP A 88 -17.47 7.86 1.65
CA ASP A 88 -16.59 8.96 2.07
C ASP A 88 -15.09 8.78 1.76
N PHE A 89 -14.74 7.94 0.78
CA PHE A 89 -13.38 7.73 0.32
C PHE A 89 -13.14 8.36 -1.07
N THR A 90 -12.08 9.14 -1.20
CA THR A 90 -11.64 9.76 -2.46
C THR A 90 -10.30 9.21 -2.89
N TYR A 91 -10.25 8.64 -4.09
CA TYR A 91 -9.00 8.13 -4.67
C TYR A 91 -8.09 9.28 -5.11
N ILE A 92 -6.83 9.30 -4.66
CA ILE A 92 -5.79 10.28 -5.02
C ILE A 92 -4.49 9.57 -5.42
N ASN A 93 -3.65 10.20 -6.23
CA ASN A 93 -2.35 9.64 -6.65
C ASN A 93 -1.16 10.21 -5.86
N GLU A 94 -1.28 11.44 -5.39
CA GLU A 94 -0.22 12.18 -4.69
C GLU A 94 -0.77 12.67 -3.34
N TYR A 95 0.11 13.00 -2.41
CA TYR A 95 -0.28 13.52 -1.11
C TYR A 95 -1.18 14.75 -1.22
N LYS A 96 -2.20 14.79 -0.35
CA LYS A 96 -2.94 16.01 -0.08
C LYS A 96 -2.29 16.70 1.11
N VAL A 97 -1.78 17.91 0.94
CA VAL A 97 -1.16 18.66 2.04
C VAL A 97 -2.25 19.28 2.92
N GLY A 98 -2.21 18.99 4.22
CA GLY A 98 -3.13 19.54 5.21
C GLY A 98 -2.92 21.02 5.48
N GLU A 99 -3.88 21.64 6.17
CA GLU A 99 -3.84 23.06 6.49
C GLU A 99 -2.62 23.43 7.35
N GLY A 100 -1.96 24.53 7.01
CA GLY A 100 -0.79 25.04 7.75
C GLY A 100 0.54 24.34 7.43
N ILE A 101 0.54 23.26 6.64
CA ILE A 101 1.76 22.52 6.28
C ILE A 101 2.32 23.06 4.96
N SER A 102 3.63 23.30 4.94
CA SER A 102 4.33 23.80 3.75
C SER A 102 5.34 22.78 3.26
N VAL A 103 5.18 22.31 2.02
CA VAL A 103 6.14 21.41 1.36
C VAL A 103 7.10 22.24 0.51
N THR A 104 8.39 22.17 0.83
CA THR A 104 9.41 22.91 0.09
C THR A 104 9.88 22.08 -1.10
N ALA A 105 9.67 22.60 -2.30
CA ALA A 105 10.15 21.95 -3.51
C ALA A 105 11.69 22.01 -3.58
N VAL A 106 12.29 20.92 -4.06
CA VAL A 106 13.71 20.83 -4.32
C VAL A 106 14.13 21.82 -5.41
N THR A 107 15.24 22.50 -5.19
CA THR A 107 15.76 23.55 -6.08
C THR A 107 16.91 23.06 -6.97
N VAL A 108 17.49 21.90 -6.65
CA VAL A 108 18.69 21.35 -7.30
C VAL A 108 18.44 19.93 -7.83
N GLY A 109 19.08 19.61 -8.95
CA GLY A 109 19.08 18.29 -9.54
C GLY A 109 20.46 17.95 -10.08
N CYS A 110 20.66 16.68 -10.47
CA CYS A 110 21.92 16.24 -11.04
C CYS A 110 22.05 16.62 -12.53
N ASN A 111 23.30 16.79 -12.97
CA ASN A 111 23.64 17.02 -14.38
C ASN A 111 24.21 15.76 -15.05
N CYS A 112 23.90 14.57 -14.51
CA CYS A 112 24.44 13.32 -15.00
C CYS A 112 23.94 13.00 -16.42
N SER A 113 24.84 12.52 -17.29
CA SER A 113 24.48 11.83 -18.54
C SER A 113 24.05 10.39 -18.28
N ASN A 114 24.71 9.71 -17.33
CA ASN A 114 24.36 8.37 -16.85
C ASN A 114 24.36 8.35 -15.30
N CYS A 115 23.18 8.25 -14.70
CA CYS A 115 23.03 8.25 -13.25
C CYS A 115 23.51 6.94 -12.58
N LEU A 116 23.57 5.82 -13.32
CA LEU A 116 23.99 4.53 -12.77
C LEU A 116 25.50 4.46 -12.52
N GLU A 117 26.28 5.10 -13.38
CA GLU A 117 27.75 5.11 -13.34
C GLU A 117 28.32 6.19 -12.41
N ASN A 118 27.51 7.17 -11.99
CA ASN A 118 27.92 8.26 -11.09
C ASN A 118 27.22 8.24 -9.69
N PRO A 119 27.16 7.10 -8.97
CA PRO A 119 26.27 6.95 -7.82
C PRO A 119 26.74 7.64 -6.54
N LEU A 120 28.05 7.81 -6.33
CA LEU A 120 28.62 8.25 -5.04
C LEU A 120 29.10 9.71 -5.04
N ASP A 121 29.59 10.23 -6.17
CA ASP A 121 30.20 11.58 -6.24
C ASP A 121 29.55 12.50 -7.29
N GLY A 122 28.33 12.20 -7.78
CA GLY A 122 27.74 13.02 -8.86
C GLY A 122 26.23 12.96 -9.06
N CYS A 123 25.55 11.91 -8.60
CA CYS A 123 24.08 11.79 -8.71
C CYS A 123 23.38 12.16 -7.38
N CYS A 124 22.05 12.34 -7.43
CA CYS A 124 21.22 12.77 -6.30
C CYS A 124 21.45 11.97 -4.99
N PRO A 125 21.58 10.63 -5.00
CA PRO A 125 21.92 9.89 -3.79
C PRO A 125 23.26 10.31 -3.18
N GLY A 126 24.31 10.40 -4.01
CA GLY A 126 25.66 10.74 -3.57
C GLY A 126 25.77 12.16 -3.00
N VAL A 127 25.07 13.13 -3.60
CA VAL A 127 24.98 14.50 -3.07
C VAL A 127 24.32 14.53 -1.68
N SER A 128 23.36 13.64 -1.41
CA SER A 128 22.77 13.47 -0.09
C SER A 128 23.58 12.56 0.84
N GLY A 129 24.76 12.08 0.44
CA GLY A 129 25.60 11.17 1.25
C GLY A 129 25.09 9.73 1.31
N HIS A 130 24.25 9.33 0.35
CA HIS A 130 23.63 8.00 0.29
C HIS A 130 24.04 7.20 -0.95
N SER A 131 24.03 5.88 -0.82
CA SER A 131 24.26 4.96 -1.94
C SER A 131 23.06 4.95 -2.89
N PHE A 132 23.32 4.79 -4.18
CA PHE A 132 22.30 4.54 -5.18
C PHE A 132 21.38 3.37 -4.79
N ALA A 133 20.06 3.57 -4.84
CA ALA A 133 19.10 2.68 -4.21
C ALA A 133 18.72 1.44 -5.03
N TYR A 134 18.92 1.47 -6.35
CA TYR A 134 18.38 0.46 -7.27
C TYR A 134 19.46 -0.37 -7.97
N SER A 135 19.10 -1.58 -8.38
CA SER A 135 19.80 -2.35 -9.41
C SER A 135 19.43 -1.85 -10.81
N GLU A 136 20.14 -2.32 -11.83
CA GLU A 136 19.80 -2.05 -13.23
C GLU A 136 18.36 -2.49 -13.59
N GLY A 137 17.86 -3.54 -12.94
CA GLY A 137 16.49 -4.03 -13.08
C GLY A 137 15.43 -3.24 -12.29
N GLY A 138 15.80 -2.13 -11.64
CA GLY A 138 14.89 -1.29 -10.85
C GLY A 138 14.51 -1.88 -9.48
N GLN A 139 15.21 -2.92 -9.02
CA GLN A 139 14.97 -3.53 -7.72
C GLN A 139 15.74 -2.79 -6.63
N VAL A 140 15.12 -2.54 -5.48
CA VAL A 140 15.80 -1.90 -4.34
C VAL A 140 16.91 -2.82 -3.81
N LYS A 141 18.09 -2.23 -3.56
CA LYS A 141 19.26 -2.92 -2.98
C LYS A 141 19.68 -2.35 -1.62
N VAL A 142 19.17 -1.19 -1.24
CA VAL A 142 19.39 -0.62 0.09
C VAL A 142 18.56 -1.38 1.12
N LYS A 143 19.13 -1.55 2.31
CA LYS A 143 18.46 -2.22 3.43
C LYS A 143 17.27 -1.38 3.93
N PRO A 144 16.22 -2.02 4.48
CA PRO A 144 15.15 -1.30 5.16
C PRO A 144 15.69 -0.31 6.20
N GLY A 145 15.01 0.83 6.37
CA GLY A 145 15.46 1.93 7.24
C GLY A 145 16.53 2.85 6.64
N LYS A 146 17.11 2.52 5.47
CA LYS A 146 17.90 3.48 4.69
C LYS A 146 17.00 4.25 3.72
N PRO A 147 17.16 5.58 3.62
CA PRO A 147 16.36 6.39 2.73
C PRO A 147 16.77 6.17 1.26
N ILE A 148 15.86 6.51 0.37
CA ILE A 148 16.04 6.47 -1.07
C ILE A 148 15.93 7.91 -1.59
N TYR A 149 16.94 8.38 -2.33
CA TYR A 149 16.89 9.67 -3.01
C TYR A 149 16.82 9.45 -4.52
N GLU A 150 15.65 9.66 -5.11
CA GLU A 150 15.49 9.59 -6.56
C GLU A 150 15.97 10.88 -7.25
N CYS A 151 16.17 10.80 -8.57
CA CYS A 151 16.28 11.99 -9.38
C CYS A 151 14.93 12.71 -9.45
N ASN A 152 14.97 14.04 -9.49
CA ASN A 152 13.80 14.90 -9.41
C ASN A 152 13.57 15.71 -10.70
N ASN A 153 12.57 16.58 -10.73
CA ASN A 153 12.26 17.39 -11.91
C ASN A 153 13.33 18.43 -12.29
N LYS A 154 14.33 18.69 -11.43
CA LYS A 154 15.47 19.58 -11.70
C LYS A 154 16.67 18.86 -12.31
N CYS A 155 16.63 17.52 -12.39
CA CYS A 155 17.72 16.73 -12.97
C CYS A 155 17.67 16.75 -14.51
N LEU A 156 18.83 16.72 -15.16
CA LEU A 156 18.92 16.62 -16.63
C LEU A 156 18.58 15.24 -17.18
N CYS A 157 18.57 14.20 -16.33
CA CYS A 157 18.26 12.84 -16.75
C CYS A 157 16.77 12.66 -17.06
N GLY A 158 16.49 11.93 -18.16
CA GLY A 158 15.13 11.67 -18.65
C GLY A 158 14.30 10.70 -17.79
N PRO A 159 13.07 10.38 -18.22
CA PRO A 159 12.15 9.50 -17.49
C PRO A 159 12.68 8.06 -17.33
N ASP A 160 13.49 7.60 -18.27
CA ASP A 160 14.10 6.26 -18.27
C ASP A 160 15.31 6.14 -17.33
N CYS A 161 15.67 7.22 -16.62
CA CYS A 161 16.73 7.22 -15.62
C CYS A 161 16.54 6.06 -14.62
N PRO A 162 17.57 5.24 -14.35
CA PRO A 162 17.46 4.11 -13.42
C PRO A 162 17.24 4.55 -11.96
N ASN A 163 17.40 5.85 -11.66
CA ASN A 163 17.09 6.46 -10.37
C ASN A 163 15.72 7.18 -10.37
N ARG A 164 14.78 6.72 -11.21
CA ARG A 164 13.38 7.15 -11.25
C ARG A 164 12.50 5.90 -11.29
N VAL A 165 12.24 5.29 -10.15
CA VAL A 165 11.48 4.02 -10.03
C VAL A 165 10.11 4.29 -9.42
N VAL A 166 10.06 4.90 -8.23
CA VAL A 166 8.83 5.19 -7.47
C VAL A 166 7.97 6.19 -8.24
N GLN A 167 8.57 7.27 -8.75
CA GLN A 167 7.84 8.29 -9.52
C GLN A 167 7.27 7.80 -10.87
N ARG A 168 7.58 6.57 -11.32
CA ARG A 168 6.92 5.97 -12.48
C ARG A 168 5.53 5.44 -12.14
N GLY A 169 5.17 5.39 -10.87
CA GLY A 169 3.88 4.88 -10.40
C GLY A 169 3.72 3.37 -10.59
N ILE A 170 2.51 2.88 -10.34
CA ILE A 170 2.19 1.46 -10.25
C ILE A 170 2.38 0.75 -11.60
N GLN A 171 3.27 -0.25 -11.62
CA GLN A 171 3.61 -1.03 -12.82
C GLN A 171 2.90 -2.38 -12.92
N TYR A 172 2.01 -2.70 -11.97
CA TYR A 172 1.30 -3.99 -11.89
C TYR A 172 -0.22 -3.81 -11.92
N THR A 173 -0.93 -4.75 -12.54
CA THR A 173 -2.39 -4.79 -12.43
C THR A 173 -2.79 -5.31 -11.06
N LEU A 174 -3.30 -4.41 -10.21
CA LEU A 174 -3.73 -4.72 -8.85
C LEU A 174 -5.25 -4.93 -8.80
N CYS A 175 -5.73 -5.65 -7.80
CA CYS A 175 -7.15 -5.90 -7.57
C CYS A 175 -7.49 -5.62 -6.11
N ILE A 176 -8.30 -4.59 -5.87
CA ILE A 176 -9.02 -4.42 -4.60
C ILE A 176 -10.08 -5.52 -4.55
N PHE A 177 -10.03 -6.37 -3.52
CA PHE A 177 -10.93 -7.51 -3.41
C PHE A 177 -11.51 -7.66 -2.00
N ARG A 178 -12.70 -8.23 -1.89
CA ARG A 178 -13.31 -8.54 -0.59
C ARG A 178 -12.73 -9.83 -0.04
N THR A 179 -12.18 -9.78 1.18
CA THR A 179 -11.61 -10.95 1.88
C THR A 179 -12.71 -11.84 2.45
N GLU A 180 -12.49 -13.16 2.44
CA GLU A 180 -13.46 -14.15 2.94
C GLU A 180 -13.45 -14.28 4.47
N ASN A 181 -12.34 -13.94 5.12
CA ASN A 181 -12.13 -14.13 6.56
C ASN A 181 -12.46 -12.89 7.41
N GLY A 182 -13.24 -11.96 6.86
CA GLY A 182 -13.77 -10.81 7.59
C GLY A 182 -12.74 -9.70 7.90
N ARG A 183 -11.61 -9.66 7.19
CA ARG A 183 -10.66 -8.53 7.25
C ARG A 183 -11.11 -7.31 6.43
N GLY A 184 -12.20 -7.45 5.70
CA GLY A 184 -12.76 -6.39 4.89
C GLY A 184 -12.22 -6.41 3.46
N TRP A 185 -11.88 -5.25 2.92
CA TRP A 185 -11.20 -5.13 1.63
C TRP A 185 -9.72 -5.50 1.77
N GLY A 186 -9.13 -6.00 0.70
CA GLY A 186 -7.72 -6.35 0.58
C GLY A 186 -7.21 -5.96 -0.81
N VAL A 187 -5.90 -6.03 -1.03
CA VAL A 187 -5.29 -5.84 -2.36
C VAL A 187 -4.53 -7.09 -2.75
N ARG A 188 -4.65 -7.53 -4.01
CA ARG A 188 -3.83 -8.61 -4.58
C ARG A 188 -3.29 -8.22 -5.94
N THR A 189 -2.19 -8.84 -6.34
CA THR A 189 -1.62 -8.65 -7.69
C THR A 189 -2.24 -9.64 -8.70
N SER A 190 -2.37 -9.24 -9.96
CA SER A 190 -2.78 -10.13 -11.07
C SER A 190 -1.60 -10.71 -11.85
N GLU A 191 -0.38 -10.41 -11.41
CA GLU A 191 0.85 -10.82 -12.06
C GLU A 191 1.95 -11.06 -11.02
N ARG A 192 3.02 -11.77 -11.43
CA ARG A 192 4.14 -12.08 -10.53
C ARG A 192 4.98 -10.82 -10.27
N ILE A 193 5.24 -10.50 -9.01
CA ILE A 193 6.12 -9.41 -8.60
C ILE A 193 7.46 -9.99 -8.14
N LYS A 194 8.56 -9.48 -8.68
CA LYS A 194 9.91 -9.90 -8.27
C LYS A 194 10.24 -9.31 -6.90
N LYS A 195 11.03 -10.06 -6.10
CA LYS A 195 11.60 -9.55 -4.85
C LYS A 195 12.28 -8.20 -5.08
N HIS A 196 12.09 -7.27 -4.14
CA HIS A 196 12.60 -5.91 -4.13
C HIS A 196 12.07 -4.98 -5.23
N SER A 197 10.97 -5.33 -5.90
CA SER A 197 10.36 -4.40 -6.87
C SER A 197 9.44 -3.41 -6.15
N PHE A 198 9.44 -2.15 -6.61
CA PHE A 198 8.45 -1.15 -6.18
C PHE A 198 7.05 -1.60 -6.58
N VAL A 199 6.07 -1.47 -5.69
CA VAL A 199 4.69 -1.92 -5.90
C VAL A 199 3.71 -0.75 -5.95
N MET A 200 3.69 0.09 -4.92
CA MET A 200 2.82 1.26 -4.79
C MET A 200 3.34 2.17 -3.67
N GLU A 201 2.79 3.37 -3.55
CA GLU A 201 3.05 4.27 -2.41
C GLU A 201 1.91 4.25 -1.40
N TYR A 202 2.18 4.60 -0.14
CA TYR A 202 1.15 4.92 0.83
C TYR A 202 0.84 6.42 0.79
N VAL A 203 -0.35 6.75 0.29
CA VAL A 203 -0.78 8.13 0.03
C VAL A 203 -2.02 8.46 0.84
N GLY A 204 -2.07 9.69 1.35
CA GLY A 204 -3.19 10.25 2.09
C GLY A 204 -3.08 11.77 2.28
N GLU A 205 -3.81 12.29 3.26
CA GLU A 205 -3.68 13.67 3.72
C GLU A 205 -2.51 13.76 4.71
N ILE A 206 -1.53 14.62 4.44
CA ILE A 206 -0.46 14.92 5.41
C ILE A 206 -1.04 15.87 6.45
N ILE A 207 -1.01 15.47 7.72
CA ILE A 207 -1.47 16.24 8.87
C ILE A 207 -0.38 16.26 9.93
N THR A 208 -0.49 17.17 10.91
CA THR A 208 0.41 17.15 12.07
C THR A 208 0.10 15.96 12.98
N THR A 209 1.09 15.48 13.72
CA THR A 209 0.88 14.41 14.72
C THR A 209 -0.21 14.79 15.73
N GLU A 210 -0.31 16.05 16.14
CA GLU A 210 -1.40 16.54 17.02
C GLU A 210 -2.79 16.35 16.40
N GLU A 211 -2.96 16.70 15.12
CA GLU A 211 -4.22 16.51 14.42
C GLU A 211 -4.52 15.01 14.21
N ALA A 212 -3.49 14.20 13.97
CA ALA A 212 -3.61 12.74 13.89
C ALA A 212 -4.08 12.13 15.21
N GLU A 213 -3.53 12.56 16.35
CA GLU A 213 -3.99 12.12 17.67
C GLU A 213 -5.46 12.50 17.91
N ARG A 214 -5.86 13.72 17.51
CA ARG A 214 -7.25 14.18 17.63
C ARG A 214 -8.20 13.33 16.80
N ARG A 215 -7.85 13.00 15.55
CA ARG A 215 -8.64 12.13 14.66
C ARG A 215 -8.61 10.66 15.11
N GLY A 216 -7.46 10.18 15.55
CA GLY A 216 -7.20 8.80 15.99
C GLY A 216 -8.14 8.34 17.11
N GLN A 217 -8.51 9.24 18.03
CA GLN A 217 -9.50 8.93 19.06
C GLN A 217 -10.86 8.49 18.50
N VAL A 218 -11.24 8.97 17.31
CA VAL A 218 -12.46 8.56 16.60
C VAL A 218 -12.23 7.25 15.86
N TYR A 219 -11.09 7.13 15.17
CA TYR A 219 -10.74 5.95 14.38
C TYR A 219 -10.54 4.69 15.22
N ASP A 220 -9.93 4.81 16.41
CA ASP A 220 -9.77 3.72 17.36
C ASP A 220 -11.12 3.10 17.77
N ARG A 221 -12.15 3.94 17.96
CA ARG A 221 -13.51 3.48 18.28
C ARG A 221 -14.18 2.78 17.10
N GLN A 222 -13.73 3.06 15.89
CA GLN A 222 -14.23 2.46 14.65
C GLN A 222 -13.39 1.26 14.19
N GLY A 223 -12.26 0.98 14.86
CA GLY A 223 -11.29 -0.03 14.43
C GLY A 223 -10.61 0.31 13.11
N ALA A 224 -10.51 1.60 12.78
CA ALA A 224 -9.91 2.09 11.54
C ALA A 224 -8.39 2.33 11.73
N THR A 225 -7.60 1.91 10.74
CA THR A 225 -6.12 1.86 10.82
C THR A 225 -5.51 2.54 9.61
N TYR A 226 -5.70 3.87 9.51
CA TYR A 226 -5.32 4.64 8.32
C TYR A 226 -4.26 5.72 8.57
N LEU A 227 -3.84 5.88 9.82
CA LEU A 227 -2.78 6.80 10.24
C LEU A 227 -1.42 6.11 10.07
N PHE A 228 -0.50 6.76 9.37
CA PHE A 228 0.87 6.30 9.19
C PHE A 228 1.83 7.44 9.56
N ASP A 229 2.53 7.30 10.69
CA ASP A 229 3.45 8.33 11.19
C ASP A 229 4.71 8.43 10.33
N LEU A 230 5.14 9.67 10.06
CA LEU A 230 6.34 9.96 9.25
C LEU A 230 7.58 10.11 10.14
N ASP A 231 7.85 9.10 10.95
CA ASP A 231 8.84 9.12 12.05
C ASP A 231 10.30 8.86 11.63
N TYR A 232 10.65 9.10 10.35
CA TYR A 232 12.00 8.83 9.83
C TYR A 232 13.09 9.63 10.56
N VAL A 233 12.84 10.91 10.83
CA VAL A 233 13.74 11.78 11.61
C VAL A 233 13.07 12.32 12.87
N GLU A 234 11.83 12.80 12.74
CA GLU A 234 11.06 13.44 13.79
C GLU A 234 9.58 13.07 13.64
N ASP A 235 8.87 12.95 14.77
CA ASP A 235 7.43 12.66 14.81
C ASP A 235 6.63 13.98 14.80
N GLU A 236 6.63 14.65 13.64
CA GLU A 236 5.92 15.93 13.43
C GLU A 236 4.67 15.76 12.54
N TYR A 237 4.70 14.78 11.62
CA TYR A 237 3.69 14.59 10.59
C TYR A 237 3.22 13.15 10.52
N THR A 238 1.95 12.99 10.12
CA THR A 238 1.30 11.70 9.88
C THR A 238 0.56 11.75 8.55
N VAL A 239 0.56 10.65 7.81
CA VAL A 239 -0.30 10.46 6.63
C VAL A 239 -1.62 9.81 7.07
N ASP A 240 -2.73 10.53 6.90
CA ASP A 240 -4.08 10.07 7.14
C ASP A 240 -4.74 9.63 5.83
N ALA A 241 -4.89 8.32 5.64
CA ALA A 241 -5.51 7.74 4.46
C ALA A 241 -7.02 7.47 4.62
N ALA A 242 -7.68 7.95 5.68
CA ALA A 242 -9.07 7.56 5.99
C ALA A 242 -10.07 8.02 4.91
N ASN A 243 -9.98 9.31 4.50
CA ASN A 243 -10.92 9.92 3.55
C ASN A 243 -10.29 10.12 2.16
N TYR A 244 -8.98 10.28 2.10
CA TYR A 244 -8.23 10.46 0.86
C TYR A 244 -7.11 9.43 0.84
N GLY A 245 -7.04 8.59 -0.19
CA GLY A 245 -5.94 7.65 -0.31
C GLY A 245 -5.86 7.02 -1.69
N ASN A 246 -4.85 6.18 -1.90
CA ASN A 246 -4.75 5.39 -3.12
C ASN A 246 -5.10 3.93 -2.84
N VAL A 247 -4.64 2.99 -3.67
CA VAL A 247 -4.89 1.55 -3.48
C VAL A 247 -4.29 1.00 -2.18
N SER A 248 -3.27 1.65 -1.61
CA SER A 248 -2.63 1.26 -0.35
C SER A 248 -3.58 1.28 0.85
N HIS A 249 -4.61 2.13 0.82
CA HIS A 249 -5.64 2.21 1.85
C HIS A 249 -6.27 0.83 2.15
N PHE A 250 -6.34 -0.04 1.13
CA PHE A 250 -6.95 -1.36 1.24
C PHE A 250 -5.96 -2.49 1.53
N VAL A 251 -4.67 -2.19 1.75
CA VAL A 251 -3.64 -3.22 1.98
C VAL A 251 -3.71 -3.66 3.44
N ASN A 252 -3.98 -4.94 3.66
CA ASN A 252 -4.15 -5.50 5.01
C ASN A 252 -2.83 -5.73 5.73
N HIS A 253 -2.95 -5.84 7.05
CA HIS A 253 -1.89 -6.35 7.92
C HIS A 253 -1.59 -7.85 7.70
N SER A 254 -0.31 -8.22 7.80
CA SER A 254 0.14 -9.59 8.06
C SER A 254 1.34 -9.61 9.01
N CYS A 255 1.40 -10.61 9.89
CA CYS A 255 2.58 -10.87 10.73
C CYS A 255 3.75 -11.50 9.94
N ASN A 256 3.50 -11.97 8.71
CA ASN A 256 4.53 -12.38 7.75
C ASN A 256 4.24 -11.66 6.42
N PRO A 257 4.53 -10.35 6.34
CA PRO A 257 4.15 -9.53 5.20
C PRO A 257 4.99 -9.83 3.96
N ASN A 258 4.47 -9.45 2.79
CA ASN A 258 5.22 -9.50 1.53
C ASN A 258 5.64 -8.12 1.00
N LEU A 259 5.23 -7.05 1.67
CA LEU A 259 5.65 -5.67 1.40
C LEU A 259 6.49 -5.11 2.56
N GLN A 260 7.42 -4.24 2.20
CA GLN A 260 8.27 -3.46 3.11
C GLN A 260 8.20 -1.99 2.73
N VAL A 261 8.15 -1.10 3.73
CA VAL A 261 8.13 0.35 3.52
C VAL A 261 9.56 0.90 3.42
N TYR A 262 9.74 1.85 2.52
CA TYR A 262 10.93 2.67 2.37
C TYR A 262 10.54 4.15 2.33
N ASN A 263 11.37 4.98 2.97
CA ASN A 263 11.29 6.45 2.89
C ASN A 263 11.99 6.92 1.61
N VAL A 264 11.27 7.72 0.81
CA VAL A 264 11.72 8.16 -0.51
C VAL A 264 11.64 9.69 -0.63
N PHE A 265 12.72 10.28 -1.13
CA PHE A 265 12.86 11.71 -1.39
C PHE A 265 13.05 11.94 -2.87
N ILE A 266 12.22 12.82 -3.44
CA ILE A 266 12.20 13.12 -4.88
C ILE A 266 12.19 14.64 -5.07
N ASP A 267 10.99 15.22 -5.18
CA ASP A 267 10.80 16.65 -5.36
C ASP A 267 10.74 17.42 -4.03
N ASN A 268 10.74 16.72 -2.89
CA ASN A 268 10.90 17.26 -1.55
C ASN A 268 12.07 16.53 -0.87
N LEU A 269 12.98 17.29 -0.26
CA LEU A 269 14.14 16.76 0.48
C LEU A 269 14.03 17.02 1.99
N ASP A 270 12.91 17.57 2.46
CA ASP A 270 12.63 17.66 3.90
C ASP A 270 12.41 16.25 4.45
N GLU A 271 13.35 15.80 5.28
CA GLU A 271 13.37 14.45 5.84
C GLU A 271 12.19 14.14 6.76
N ARG A 272 11.48 15.17 7.22
CA ARG A 272 10.25 15.05 8.02
C ARG A 272 9.03 14.68 7.16
N LEU A 273 9.14 14.82 5.84
CA LEU A 273 8.05 14.60 4.88
C LEU A 273 8.48 13.62 3.76
N PRO A 274 8.91 12.39 4.10
CA PRO A 274 9.24 11.38 3.11
C PRO A 274 7.99 10.92 2.36
N ARG A 275 8.18 10.46 1.12
CA ARG A 275 7.20 9.58 0.46
C ARG A 275 7.36 8.16 0.99
N LEU A 276 6.24 7.52 1.30
CA LEU A 276 6.21 6.14 1.77
C LEU A 276 6.00 5.19 0.59
N ALA A 277 7.04 4.41 0.24
CA ALA A 277 6.97 3.47 -0.88
C ALA A 277 7.01 2.02 -0.41
N PHE A 278 6.09 1.20 -0.92
CA PHE A 278 6.09 -0.25 -0.71
C PHE A 278 6.92 -0.96 -1.77
N PHE A 279 7.87 -1.76 -1.31
CA PHE A 279 8.64 -2.69 -2.11
C PHE A 279 8.34 -4.13 -1.68
N ALA A 280 8.35 -5.07 -2.63
CA ALA A 280 8.20 -6.48 -2.30
C ALA A 280 9.42 -6.99 -1.51
N ASN A 281 9.25 -7.61 -0.35
CA ASN A 281 10.38 -8.16 0.43
C ASN A 281 10.75 -9.61 -0.01
N ARG A 282 9.88 -10.24 -0.80
CA ARG A 282 10.08 -11.55 -1.44
C ARG A 282 9.41 -11.60 -2.81
N GLY A 283 9.54 -12.72 -3.52
CA GLY A 283 8.73 -12.95 -4.73
C GLY A 283 7.26 -13.12 -4.36
N ILE A 284 6.36 -12.46 -5.10
CA ILE A 284 4.91 -12.50 -4.89
C ILE A 284 4.27 -13.13 -6.12
N SER A 285 3.42 -14.13 -5.89
CA SER A 285 2.75 -14.85 -6.97
C SER A 285 1.53 -14.10 -7.48
N SER A 286 1.14 -14.36 -8.74
CA SER A 286 -0.13 -13.87 -9.27
C SER A 286 -1.30 -14.37 -8.41
N GLY A 287 -2.21 -13.47 -8.05
CA GLY A 287 -3.37 -13.74 -7.20
C GLY A 287 -3.11 -13.64 -5.70
N GLU A 288 -1.85 -13.49 -5.28
CA GLU A 288 -1.47 -13.38 -3.87
C GLU A 288 -1.84 -12.01 -3.29
N GLU A 289 -2.38 -12.02 -2.06
CA GLU A 289 -2.70 -10.79 -1.32
C GLU A 289 -1.42 -10.05 -0.91
N LEU A 290 -1.42 -8.74 -1.11
CA LEU A 290 -0.38 -7.82 -0.71
C LEU A 290 -0.64 -7.39 0.74
N THR A 291 0.38 -7.49 1.59
CA THR A 291 0.28 -7.19 3.02
C THR A 291 1.56 -6.57 3.56
N PHE A 292 1.43 -5.70 4.56
CA PHE A 292 2.57 -5.13 5.31
C PHE A 292 2.36 -5.31 6.83
N ASP A 293 3.41 -5.14 7.62
CA ASP A 293 3.29 -5.16 9.08
C ASP A 293 2.87 -3.77 9.57
N TYR A 294 1.70 -3.64 10.22
CA TYR A 294 1.21 -2.36 10.73
C TYR A 294 2.06 -1.86 11.91
N ASN A 295 2.71 -2.76 12.62
CA ASN A 295 3.67 -2.41 13.68
C ASN A 295 5.07 -2.15 13.13
N MET A 296 5.29 -2.36 11.82
CA MET A 296 6.56 -2.10 11.15
C MET A 296 7.77 -2.72 11.89
N GLN A 297 7.62 -3.92 12.48
CA GLN A 297 8.72 -4.54 13.20
C GLN A 297 9.85 -4.86 12.22
N ILE A 298 11.00 -4.20 12.41
CA ILE A 298 12.21 -4.53 11.66
C ILE A 298 12.80 -5.78 12.29
N ASP A 299 12.95 -6.86 11.51
CA ASP A 299 13.51 -8.12 11.99
C ASP A 299 14.93 -7.91 12.57
N PRO A 300 15.23 -8.41 13.78
CA PRO A 300 16.55 -8.26 14.41
C PRO A 300 17.71 -8.85 13.62
N ILE A 301 17.45 -9.78 12.70
CA ILE A 301 18.46 -10.45 11.87
C ILE A 301 19.15 -9.46 10.91
N ASP A 302 18.44 -8.40 10.50
CA ASP A 302 19.03 -7.29 9.74
C ASP A 302 19.87 -6.35 10.61
N VAL A 303 19.70 -6.39 11.93
CA VAL A 303 20.42 -5.59 12.92
C VAL A 303 21.75 -6.26 13.31
N GLU A 304 21.81 -7.58 13.48
CA GLU A 304 23.08 -8.27 13.82
C GLU A 304 24.09 -8.30 12.66
N SER A 305 23.60 -8.32 11.42
CA SER A 305 24.45 -8.22 10.21
C SER A 305 25.18 -6.87 10.09
N THR A 306 24.83 -5.85 10.89
CA THR A 306 25.55 -4.56 10.93
C THR A 306 26.76 -4.56 11.88
N LYS A 307 26.91 -5.58 12.74
CA LYS A 307 28.05 -5.67 13.67
C LYS A 307 29.24 -6.45 13.13
N MET A 308 29.07 -7.23 12.07
CA MET A 308 30.16 -8.04 11.50
C MET A 308 30.95 -7.33 10.40
N ASP A 309 30.38 -6.32 9.73
CA ASP A 309 31.02 -5.62 8.61
C ASP A 309 31.99 -4.49 9.05
N SER A 310 32.11 -4.22 10.35
CA SER A 310 32.98 -3.15 10.91
C SER A 310 34.37 -3.62 11.35
N ASN A 311 34.75 -4.88 11.10
CA ASN A 311 35.98 -5.49 11.62
C ASN A 311 37.09 -5.79 10.60
N PHE A 312 37.13 -5.08 9.46
CA PHE A 312 38.29 -5.15 8.55
C PHE A 312 38.89 -3.76 8.21
N ASN A 313 40.17 -3.63 8.58
CA ASN A 313 41.21 -2.66 8.17
C ASN A 313 41.39 -1.32 8.95
N ILE A 314 42.27 -1.41 9.96
CA ILE A 314 43.49 -0.60 10.25
C ILE A 314 44.07 0.03 8.95
N THR A 315 44.49 1.29 8.76
CA THR A 315 45.12 2.35 9.58
C THR A 315 44.95 3.74 8.89
N GLY A 316 44.66 4.80 9.66
CA GLY A 316 45.21 6.16 9.45
C GLY A 316 44.42 7.19 8.62
N SER A 317 43.45 7.90 9.22
CA SER A 317 43.12 9.34 9.00
C SER A 317 41.93 9.75 9.90
N PRO A 318 41.81 11.00 10.43
CA PRO A 318 40.78 11.34 11.40
C PRO A 318 39.48 11.78 10.70
N PHE A 319 38.67 10.81 10.26
CA PHE A 319 37.25 11.04 10.00
C PHE A 319 36.45 10.21 11.01
N LYS A 320 35.84 10.89 11.98
CA LYS A 320 34.85 10.26 12.87
C LYS A 320 33.62 9.90 12.03
N PRO A 321 33.20 8.64 11.94
CA PRO A 321 31.89 8.31 11.40
C PRO A 321 30.85 8.84 12.38
N ILE A 322 29.93 9.67 11.89
CA ILE A 322 28.69 9.96 12.61
C ILE A 322 27.89 8.67 12.59
N VAL A 323 27.98 7.92 13.68
CA VAL A 323 27.11 6.79 13.96
C VAL A 323 25.76 7.40 14.38
N THR A 324 24.87 7.67 13.42
CA THR A 324 23.43 7.78 13.73
C THR A 324 22.88 6.37 13.95
N GLY A 325 23.28 5.78 15.08
CA GLY A 325 22.48 4.74 15.69
C GLY A 325 21.25 5.44 16.22
N SER A 326 20.12 5.36 15.50
CA SER A 326 18.84 5.70 16.10
C SER A 326 18.70 4.83 17.34
N PRO A 327 18.63 5.42 18.56
CA PRO A 327 18.36 4.63 19.73
C PRO A 327 16.96 4.06 19.55
N VAL A 328 16.84 2.74 19.65
CA VAL A 328 15.56 2.09 19.95
C VAL A 328 15.06 2.79 21.21
N LYS A 329 14.13 3.74 21.07
CA LYS A 329 13.50 4.39 22.21
C LYS A 329 12.76 3.28 22.94
N ALA A 330 13.27 2.91 24.11
CA ALA A 330 12.47 2.30 25.13
C ALA A 330 11.21 3.14 25.27
N ILE A 331 10.06 2.54 24.99
CA ILE A 331 8.75 3.15 25.20
C ILE A 331 8.73 3.58 26.66
N VAL A 332 8.85 4.89 26.89
CA VAL A 332 8.53 5.48 28.18
C VAL A 332 7.08 5.11 28.42
N ALA A 333 6.85 4.33 29.48
CA ALA A 333 5.53 3.90 29.90
C ALA A 333 4.69 5.13 30.26
N GLY A 334 4.09 5.75 29.24
CA GLY A 334 2.86 6.51 29.39
C GLY A 334 1.78 5.55 29.88
N SER A 335 0.91 6.07 30.73
CA SER A 335 -0.28 5.40 31.26
C SER A 335 -0.89 4.45 30.22
N PRO A 336 -1.21 3.19 30.53
CA PRO A 336 -1.70 2.23 29.54
C PRO A 336 -3.01 2.73 28.94
N LYS A 337 -2.91 3.40 27.78
CA LYS A 337 -4.05 3.77 26.96
C LYS A 337 -4.71 2.45 26.57
N LYS A 338 -5.97 2.28 26.95
CA LYS A 338 -6.74 1.05 26.81
C LYS A 338 -7.19 0.91 25.35
N TYR A 339 -6.25 0.75 24.43
CA TYR A 339 -6.54 0.52 23.02
C TYR A 339 -7.38 -0.75 22.88
N MET A 340 -8.44 -0.69 22.07
CA MET A 340 -9.23 -1.87 21.76
C MET A 340 -8.33 -2.86 21.03
N ARG A 341 -8.02 -4.00 21.65
CA ARG A 341 -7.17 -5.02 21.03
C ARG A 341 -7.92 -5.65 19.85
N MET A 342 -7.53 -5.29 18.65
CA MET A 342 -8.08 -5.85 17.42
C MET A 342 -7.39 -7.17 17.10
N GLU A 343 -8.17 -8.24 16.99
CA GLU A 343 -7.69 -9.58 16.68
C GLU A 343 -7.10 -9.64 15.26
N CYS A 344 -5.91 -10.22 15.14
CA CYS A 344 -5.26 -10.43 13.84
C CYS A 344 -5.77 -11.70 13.16
N LYS A 345 -6.27 -11.55 11.94
CA LYS A 345 -6.76 -12.65 11.09
C LYS A 345 -5.88 -12.88 9.86
N CYS A 346 -4.58 -12.62 9.97
CA CYS A 346 -3.66 -12.77 8.83
C CYS A 346 -3.46 -14.22 8.38
N GLY A 347 -3.77 -15.21 9.22
CA GLY A 347 -3.71 -16.63 8.89
C GLY A 347 -2.29 -17.22 8.81
N THR A 348 -1.27 -16.47 9.24
CA THR A 348 0.12 -16.96 9.28
C THR A 348 0.35 -17.84 10.52
N GLU A 349 1.23 -18.84 10.40
CA GLU A 349 1.54 -19.77 11.50
C GLU A 349 2.13 -19.04 12.72
N ASN A 350 2.95 -18.03 12.49
CA ASN A 350 3.59 -17.20 13.52
C ASN A 350 2.80 -15.90 13.82
N CYS A 351 1.47 -15.96 13.75
CA CYS A 351 0.61 -14.80 14.03
C CYS A 351 0.77 -14.32 15.47
N ARG A 352 0.92 -13.00 15.67
CA ARG A 352 1.02 -12.37 16.99
C ARG A 352 -0.32 -12.27 17.74
N GLY A 353 -1.41 -12.66 17.10
CA GLY A 353 -2.77 -12.66 17.66
C GLY A 353 -3.50 -11.31 17.59
N TYR A 354 -2.79 -10.19 17.52
CA TYR A 354 -3.35 -8.84 17.46
C TYR A 354 -2.68 -7.99 16.38
N LEU A 355 -3.41 -6.98 15.87
CA LEU A 355 -2.88 -6.06 14.85
C LEU A 355 -1.75 -5.18 15.40
N PHE A 356 -1.91 -4.70 16.64
CA PHE A 356 -0.99 -3.81 17.34
C PHE A 356 -0.48 -4.42 18.64
#